data_AF-W4S1D7-F1
#
_entry.id   AF-W4S1D7-F1
#
_cell.length_a   1.000
_cell.length_b   1.000
_cell.length_c   1.000
_cell.angle_alpha   90.00
_cell.angle_beta   90.00
_cell.angle_gamma   90.00
#
_symmetry.space_group_name_H-M   'P 1'
#
loop_
_entity.id
_entity.type
_entity.pdbx_description
1 polymer ?
#
loop_
_entity_poly.entity_id
_entity_poly.type
_entity_poly.pdbx_seq_one_letter_code
_entity_poly.pdbx_strand_id
1 'polypeptide(L)'
;MSRGHCILSHGFESGPDALKVTALADVAGQLGWTHERPDYTDLDARREVSSLGDVQGRLQRLLEIARAAADKGPLVLVGSSLGSYIAAQVSLQVPRAGCS
;
A
#
# COMPACT_ATOMS: atom_id res chain seq x y z
N MET A 1 2.53 -19.22 -12.00
CA MET A 1 2.75 -17.76 -12.11
C MET A 1 1.79 -17.08 -11.14
N SER A 2 2.24 -16.07 -10.39
CA SER A 2 1.36 -15.32 -9.49
C SER A 2 0.28 -14.59 -10.29
N ARG A 3 -0.93 -14.48 -9.74
CA ARG A 3 -2.03 -13.73 -10.37
C ARG A 3 -1.77 -12.23 -10.47
N GLY A 4 -0.88 -11.72 -9.62
CA GLY A 4 -0.45 -10.33 -9.56
C GLY A 4 0.25 -10.03 -8.23
N HIS A 5 0.34 -8.74 -7.91
CA HIS A 5 0.93 -8.23 -6.68
C HIS A 5 -0.05 -7.34 -5.90
N CYS A 6 -0.04 -7.43 -4.58
CA CYS A 6 -0.87 -6.63 -3.68
C CYS A 6 0.01 -5.79 -2.74
N ILE A 7 -0.17 -4.47 -2.74
CA ILE A 7 0.46 -3.59 -1.74
C ILE A 7 -0.58 -3.24 -0.68
N LEU A 8 -0.28 -3.58 0.58
CA LEU A 8 -1.20 -3.48 1.70
C LEU A 8 -0.76 -2.36 2.66
N SER A 9 -1.37 -1.19 2.52
CA SER A 9 -1.00 0.01 3.28
C SER A 9 -1.75 0.12 4.61
N HIS A 10 -1.00 0.08 5.70
CA HIS A 10 -1.56 0.16 7.06
C HIS A 10 -2.10 1.55 7.41
N GLY A 11 -2.93 1.60 8.44
CA GLY A 11 -3.49 2.85 8.97
C GLY A 11 -2.43 3.67 9.71
N PHE A 12 -2.81 4.85 10.17
CA PHE A 12 -1.92 5.70 10.93
C PHE A 12 -1.46 4.99 12.23
N GLU A 13 -0.14 4.97 12.49
CA GLU A 13 0.55 4.35 13.65
C GLU A 13 0.37 2.83 13.85
N SER A 14 -0.39 2.16 12.98
CA SER A 14 -0.70 0.74 13.19
C SER A 14 0.44 -0.22 12.80
N GLY A 15 1.39 0.25 11.99
CA GLY A 15 2.49 -0.55 11.45
C GLY A 15 2.07 -1.64 10.47
N PRO A 16 3.05 -2.32 9.84
CA PRO A 16 2.82 -3.34 8.81
C PRO A 16 2.19 -4.62 9.36
N ASP A 17 2.28 -4.88 10.67
CA ASP A 17 1.69 -6.07 11.33
C ASP A 17 0.29 -5.83 11.90
N ALA A 18 -0.34 -4.71 11.55
CA ALA A 18 -1.70 -4.43 11.98
C ALA A 18 -2.68 -5.51 11.50
N LEU A 19 -3.57 -5.93 12.40
CA LEU A 19 -4.51 -7.05 12.21
C LEU A 19 -5.21 -7.07 10.83
N LYS A 20 -5.65 -5.91 10.35
CA LYS A 20 -6.36 -5.77 9.07
C LYS A 20 -5.47 -6.05 7.86
N VAL A 21 -4.24 -5.54 7.83
CA VAL A 21 -3.34 -5.76 6.69
C VAL A 21 -2.73 -7.15 6.72
N THR A 22 -2.52 -7.73 7.91
CA THR A 22 -2.11 -9.14 8.05
C THR A 22 -3.19 -10.08 7.53
N ALA A 23 -4.46 -9.88 7.91
CA ALA A 23 -5.56 -10.69 7.41
C ALA A 23 -5.71 -10.60 5.87
N LEU A 24 -5.48 -9.42 5.29
CA LEU A 24 -5.51 -9.25 3.84
C LEU A 24 -4.33 -9.93 3.14
N ALA A 25 -3.15 -9.96 3.77
CA ALA A 25 -1.99 -10.67 3.26
C ALA A 25 -2.26 -12.18 3.20
N ASP A 26 -2.85 -12.74 4.25
CA ASP A 26 -3.22 -14.16 4.29
C ASP A 26 -4.18 -14.53 3.16
N VAL A 27 -5.21 -13.71 2.93
CA VAL A 27 -6.15 -13.92 1.81
C VAL A 27 -5.46 -13.80 0.46
N ALA A 28 -4.59 -12.80 0.27
CA ALA A 28 -3.84 -12.63 -0.98
C ALA A 28 -2.94 -13.85 -1.27
N GLY A 29 -2.23 -14.34 -0.26
CA GLY A 29 -1.38 -15.53 -0.36
C GLY A 29 -2.19 -16.78 -0.71
N GLN A 30 -3.33 -17.01 -0.04
CA GLN A 30 -4.23 -18.13 -0.33
C GLN A 30 -4.79 -18.09 -1.77
N LEU A 31 -4.98 -16.89 -2.32
CA LEU A 31 -5.47 -16.71 -3.70
C LEU A 31 -4.34 -16.72 -4.76
N GLY A 32 -3.09 -16.98 -4.37
CA GLY A 32 -1.94 -17.05 -5.29
C GLY A 32 -1.43 -15.68 -5.76
N TRP A 33 -1.70 -14.63 -4.98
CA TRP A 33 -1.12 -13.30 -5.19
C TRP A 33 0.14 -13.13 -4.35
N THR A 34 1.12 -12.42 -4.91
CA THR A 34 2.24 -11.92 -4.10
C THR A 34 1.80 -10.67 -3.36
N HIS A 35 2.40 -10.36 -2.21
CA HIS A 35 2.01 -9.19 -1.44
C HIS A 35 3.18 -8.59 -0.64
N GLU A 36 3.11 -7.29 -0.39
CA GLU A 36 4.00 -6.58 0.54
C GLU A 36 3.22 -5.61 1.44
N ARG A 37 3.79 -5.33 2.61
CA ARG A 37 3.22 -4.46 3.65
C ARG A 37 4.26 -3.37 3.97
N PRO A 38 4.29 -2.26 3.22
CA PRO A 38 5.27 -1.21 3.47
C PRO A 38 5.09 -0.61 4.87
N ASP A 39 6.20 -0.35 5.55
CA ASP A 39 6.20 0.34 6.83
C ASP A 39 6.24 1.85 6.60
N TYR A 40 5.35 2.56 7.29
CA TYR A 40 5.24 4.02 7.27
C TYR A 40 5.30 4.62 8.68
N THR A 41 5.65 3.84 9.70
CA THR A 41 5.66 4.28 11.10
C THR A 41 6.68 5.40 11.34
N ASP A 42 7.80 5.39 10.61
CA ASP A 42 8.79 6.46 10.61
C ASP A 42 8.21 7.79 10.10
N LEU A 43 7.34 7.75 9.10
CA LEU A 43 6.65 8.91 8.56
C LEU A 43 5.48 9.35 9.45
N ASP A 44 4.79 8.40 10.08
CA ASP A 44 3.72 8.68 11.04
C ASP A 44 4.23 9.42 12.27
N ALA A 45 5.44 9.08 12.71
CA ALA A 45 6.09 9.69 13.86
C ALA A 45 6.43 11.18 13.64
N ARG A 46 6.39 11.68 12.40
CA ARG A 46 6.72 13.07 12.02
C ARG A 46 5.63 14.08 12.38
N ARG A 47 5.28 14.15 13.65
CA ARG A 47 4.25 15.05 14.21
C ARG A 47 4.56 16.53 14.00
N GLU A 48 5.82 16.87 13.78
CA GLU A 48 6.25 18.21 13.42
C GLU A 48 5.75 18.68 12.05
N VAL A 49 5.39 17.74 11.16
CA VAL A 49 4.84 18.04 9.83
C VAL A 49 3.33 18.23 9.90
N SER A 50 2.62 17.30 10.56
CA SER A 50 1.17 17.38 10.75
C SER A 50 0.68 16.48 11.88
N SER A 51 -0.59 16.63 12.27
CA SER A 51 -1.25 15.72 13.21
C SER A 51 -1.35 14.27 12.72
N LEU A 52 -1.12 14.00 11.43
CA LEU A 52 -1.10 12.65 10.83
C LEU A 52 0.30 12.27 10.32
N GLY A 53 1.36 12.91 10.82
CA GLY A 53 2.72 12.68 10.37
C GLY A 53 2.99 13.25 8.97
N ASP A 54 3.96 12.67 8.27
CA ASP A 54 4.34 13.03 6.90
C ASP A 54 3.55 12.25 5.86
N VAL A 55 2.31 12.70 5.61
CA VAL A 55 1.40 12.09 4.63
C VAL A 55 1.95 12.18 3.19
N GLN A 56 2.69 13.24 2.85
CA GLN A 56 3.29 13.38 1.52
C GLN A 56 4.44 12.38 1.34
N GLY A 57 5.26 12.18 2.37
CA GLY A 57 6.25 11.10 2.39
C GLY A 57 5.61 9.72 2.21
N ARG A 58 4.45 9.48 2.84
CA ARG A 58 3.71 8.22 2.66
C ARG A 58 3.26 8.01 1.22
N LEU A 59 2.71 9.04 0.60
CA LEU A 59 2.30 9.01 -0.81
C LEU A 59 3.47 8.71 -1.73
N GLN A 60 4.59 9.41 -1.53
CA GLN A 60 5.78 9.26 -2.36
C GLN A 60 6.36 7.85 -2.25
N ARG A 61 6.50 7.33 -1.03
CA ARG A 61 6.98 5.97 -0.78
C ARG A 61 6.07 4.93 -1.44
N LEU A 62 4.76 5.04 -1.27
CA LEU A 62 3.81 4.12 -1.91
C LEU A 62 3.87 4.21 -3.44
N LEU A 63 4.01 5.42 -3.99
CA LEU A 63 4.08 5.63 -5.43
C LEU A 63 5.31 4.94 -6.05
N GLU A 64 6.47 5.04 -5.40
CA GLU A 64 7.70 4.39 -5.84
C GLU A 64 7.57 2.86 -5.85
N ILE A 65 7.04 2.30 -4.77
CA ILE A 65 6.80 0.86 -4.64
C ILE A 65 5.77 0.39 -5.69
N ALA A 66 4.67 1.13 -5.84
CA ALA A 66 3.60 0.80 -6.77
C ALA A 66 4.07 0.83 -8.24
N ARG A 67 4.91 1.80 -8.62
CA ARG A 67 5.51 1.83 -9.96
C ARG A 67 6.38 0.60 -10.22
N ALA A 68 7.28 0.28 -9.29
CA ALA A 68 8.15 -0.88 -9.41
C ALA A 68 7.38 -2.21 -9.44
N ALA A 69 6.22 -2.29 -8.78
CA ALA A 69 5.35 -3.46 -8.81
C ALA A 69 4.52 -3.54 -10.10
N ALA A 70 4.01 -2.42 -10.60
CA ALA A 70 3.23 -2.35 -11.84
C ALA A 70 4.04 -2.77 -13.07
N ASP A 71 5.34 -2.49 -13.09
CA ASP A 71 6.25 -2.94 -14.16
C ASP A 71 6.37 -4.48 -14.25
N LYS A 72 6.02 -5.19 -13.18
CA LYS A 72 6.11 -6.66 -13.09
C LYS A 72 4.79 -7.37 -13.39
N GLY A 73 3.67 -6.65 -13.51
CA GLY A 73 2.36 -7.23 -13.81
C GLY A 73 1.19 -6.58 -13.07
N PRO A 74 0.04 -7.27 -12.99
CA PRO A 74 -1.17 -6.73 -12.37
C PRO A 74 -0.94 -6.33 -10.90
N LEU A 75 -1.35 -5.11 -10.56
CA LEU A 75 -1.18 -4.53 -9.23
C LEU A 75 -2.52 -4.21 -8.58
N VAL A 76 -2.66 -4.57 -7.32
CA VAL A 76 -3.78 -4.18 -6.44
C VAL A 76 -3.23 -3.35 -5.29
N LEU A 77 -3.83 -2.18 -5.07
CA LEU A 77 -3.54 -1.32 -3.92
C LEU A 77 -4.66 -1.47 -2.90
N VAL A 78 -4.32 -1.85 -1.68
CA VAL A 78 -5.26 -1.97 -0.57
C VAL A 78 -4.77 -1.12 0.58
N GLY A 79 -5.68 -0.52 1.35
CA GLY A 79 -5.27 0.13 2.57
C GLY A 79 -6.40 0.29 3.57
N SER A 80 -6.05 0.68 4.79
CA SER A 80 -7.00 0.97 5.86
C SER A 80 -6.84 2.41 6.37
N SER A 81 -7.94 3.15 6.53
CA SER A 81 -7.94 4.54 7.03
C SER A 81 -6.98 5.42 6.20
N LEU A 82 -5.92 5.99 6.81
CA LEU A 82 -4.90 6.75 6.09
C LEU A 82 -4.24 5.94 4.96
N GLY A 83 -4.08 4.63 5.14
CA GLY A 83 -3.63 3.72 4.10
C GLY A 83 -4.57 3.67 2.89
N SER A 84 -5.89 3.71 3.10
CA SER A 84 -6.89 3.75 2.01
C SER A 84 -6.80 5.06 1.23
N TYR A 85 -6.56 6.18 1.94
CA TYR A 85 -6.40 7.49 1.33
C TYR A 85 -5.19 7.51 0.37
N ILE A 86 -4.02 7.07 0.83
CA ILE A 86 -2.82 7.06 -0.02
C ILE A 86 -2.95 6.06 -1.18
N ALA A 87 -3.58 4.89 -0.96
CA ALA A 87 -3.83 3.91 -2.01
C ALA A 87 -4.72 4.48 -3.12
N ALA A 88 -5.79 5.21 -2.76
CA ALA A 88 -6.66 5.86 -3.71
C ALA A 88 -5.92 6.93 -4.54
N GLN A 89 -5.10 7.77 -3.89
CA GLN A 89 -4.31 8.80 -4.58
C GLN A 89 -3.26 8.20 -5.52
N VAL A 90 -2.54 7.16 -5.10
CA VAL A 90 -1.53 6.50 -5.94
C VAL A 90 -2.17 5.76 -7.12
N SER A 91 -3.39 5.21 -6.97
CA SER A 91 -4.10 4.54 -8.06
C SER A 91 -4.36 5.43 -9.29
N LEU A 92 -4.34 6.76 -9.12
CA LEU A 92 -4.48 7.73 -10.20
C LEU A 92 -3.17 7.93 -10.99
N GLN A 93 -2.04 7.50 -10.44
CA GLN A 93 -0.69 7.77 -10.95
C GLN A 93 0.04 6.51 -11.44
N VAL A 94 -0.55 5.34 -11.25
CA VAL A 94 -0.04 4.05 -11.73
C VAL A 94 -0.99 3.44 -12.78
N PRO A 95 -0.49 2.63 -13.72
CA PRO A 95 -1.34 1.96 -14.69
C PRO A 95 -2.42 1.14 -13.97
N ARG A 96 -3.68 1.49 -14.20
CA ARG A 96 -4.81 0.65 -13.75
C ARG A 96 -4.81 -0.59 -14.62
N ALA A 97 -5.04 -1.77 -14.03
CA ALA A 97 -5.32 -2.97 -14.79
C ALA A 97 -6.59 -2.73 -15.63
N GLY A 98 -6.40 -2.26 -16.86
CA GLY A 98 -7.44 -2.15 -17.87
C GLY A 98 -7.65 -3.50 -18.49
N CYS A 99 -8.92 -3.91 -18.61
CA CYS A 99 -9.29 -5.05 -19.45
C CYS A 99 -8.76 -4.81 -20.87
N SER A 100 -7.78 -5.62 -21.29
CA SER A 100 -7.52 -5.88 -22.70
C SER A 100 -8.54 -6.90 -23.23
#